data_AF-A0A2S9MYZ5-F1
#
_entry.id   AF-A0A2S9MYZ5-F1
#
_cell.length_a   1.000
_cell.length_b   1.000
_cell.length_c   1.000
_cell.angle_alpha   90.00
_cell.angle_beta   90.00
_cell.angle_gamma   90.00
#
_symmetry.space_group_name_H-M   'P 1'
#
loop_
_entity.id
_entity.type
_entity.pdbx_description
1 polymer ?
#
loop_
_entity_poly.entity_id
_entity_poly.type
_entity_poly.pdbx_seq_one_letter_code
_entity_poly.pdbx_strand_id
1 'polypeptide(L)'
;MQVIIDVQQFGHRLEYHANVWFDCAVWDAFVAVINSIGKGEAKLVDMGGHFTLWLGEVSGKSVISWELKKADVTGAVTTAAFRSPIDEDTLAHVKEQFMQFNRWW
;
A
#
# COMPACT_ATOMS: atom_id res chain seq x y z
N MET A 1 13.90 0.00 -2.43
CA MET A 1 13.21 -1.06 -1.65
C MET A 1 12.38 -1.92 -2.60
N GLN A 2 12.22 -3.22 -2.34
CA GLN A 2 11.36 -4.07 -3.16
C GLN A 2 9.95 -4.14 -2.55
N VAL A 3 8.93 -3.96 -3.39
CA VAL A 3 7.54 -4.28 -3.07
C VAL A 3 7.15 -5.51 -3.85
N ILE A 4 6.68 -6.52 -3.12
CA ILE A 4 6.13 -7.76 -3.67
C ILE A 4 4.66 -7.76 -3.30
N ILE A 5 3.81 -7.93 -4.30
CA ILE A 5 2.37 -8.00 -4.14
C ILE A 5 1.93 -9.36 -4.67
N ASP A 6 1.33 -10.17 -3.80
CA ASP A 6 0.71 -11.44 -4.17
C ASP A 6 -0.75 -11.40 -3.71
N VAL A 7 -1.67 -11.34 -4.67
CA VAL A 7 -3.11 -11.37 -4.42
C VAL A 7 -3.68 -12.63 -5.03
N GLN A 8 -4.25 -13.49 -4.18
CA GLN A 8 -4.97 -14.68 -4.59
C GLN A 8 -6.45 -14.54 -4.22
N GLN A 9 -7.28 -14.12 -5.18
CA GLN A 9 -8.72 -13.93 -4.97
C GLN A 9 -9.52 -14.30 -6.22
N PHE A 10 -10.77 -14.74 -6.01
CA PHE A 10 -11.72 -15.07 -7.08
C PHE A 10 -11.19 -16.10 -8.10
N GLY A 11 -10.29 -17.00 -7.68
CA GLY A 11 -9.63 -17.96 -8.58
C GLY A 11 -8.52 -17.36 -9.45
N HIS A 12 -8.19 -16.07 -9.26
CA HIS A 12 -7.08 -15.39 -9.91
C HIS A 12 -5.89 -15.25 -8.97
N ARG A 13 -4.69 -15.23 -9.55
CA ARG A 13 -3.47 -14.83 -8.87
C ARG A 13 -2.85 -13.65 -9.61
N LEU A 14 -2.56 -12.59 -8.86
CA LEU A 14 -1.85 -11.42 -9.35
C LEU A 14 -0.56 -11.29 -8.56
N GLU A 15 0.55 -11.45 -9.25
CA GLU A 15 1.89 -11.32 -8.67
C GLU A 15 2.59 -10.13 -9.32
N TYR A 16 3.06 -9.19 -8.49
CA TYR A 16 3.77 -8.02 -8.95
C TYR A 16 5.04 -7.79 -8.14
N HIS A 17 6.12 -7.47 -8.85
CA HIS A 17 7.43 -7.16 -8.28
C HIS A 17 7.87 -5.79 -8.74
N ALA A 18 8.10 -4.89 -7.79
CA ALA A 18 8.47 -3.51 -8.06
C ALA A 18 9.67 -3.08 -7.21
N ASN A 19 10.53 -2.25 -7.79
CA ASN A 19 11.46 -1.45 -7.00
C ASN A 19 10.84 -0.08 -6.80
N VAL A 20 10.63 0.29 -5.54
CA VAL A 20 10.07 1.60 -5.15
C VAL A 20 11.01 2.29 -4.16
N TRP A 21 10.87 3.60 -4.09
CA TRP A 21 11.61 4.46 -3.18
C TRP A 21 10.61 5.33 -2.45
N PHE A 22 10.69 5.36 -1.13
CA PHE A 22 9.86 6.23 -0.31
C PHE A 22 10.72 7.36 0.23
N ASP A 23 10.19 8.57 0.16
CA ASP A 23 10.75 9.68 0.92
C ASP A 23 10.62 9.38 2.42
N CYS A 24 11.66 9.67 3.21
CA CYS A 24 11.69 9.34 4.62
C CYS A 24 10.57 10.04 5.40
N ALA A 25 10.26 11.30 5.07
CA ALA A 25 9.19 12.03 5.73
C ALA A 25 7.81 11.49 5.33
N VAL A 26 7.64 11.05 4.08
CA VAL A 26 6.40 10.37 3.63
C VAL A 26 6.21 9.05 4.37
N TRP A 27 7.28 8.26 4.54
CA TRP A 27 7.23 7.02 5.31
C TRP A 27 6.89 7.27 6.79
N ASP A 28 7.61 8.17 7.46
CA ASP A 28 7.40 8.44 8.88
C ASP A 28 6.00 9.03 9.13
N ALA A 29 5.51 9.90 8.24
CA ALA A 29 4.13 10.39 8.29
C ALA A 29 3.11 9.26 8.13
N PHE A 30 3.33 8.34 7.19
CA PHE A 30 2.47 7.19 6.99
C PHE A 30 2.40 6.30 8.25
N VAL A 31 3.55 5.98 8.86
CA VAL A 31 3.61 5.15 10.08
C VAL A 31 2.94 5.85 11.28
N ALA A 32 3.13 7.17 11.41
CA ALA A 32 2.47 7.94 12.47
C ALA A 32 0.93 7.91 12.30
N VAL A 33 0.44 8.09 11.07
CA VAL A 33 -0.99 8.09 10.77
C VAL A 33 -1.58 6.70 10.97
N ILE A 34 -0.98 5.64 10.41
CA ILE A 34 -1.51 4.27 10.49
C ILE A 34 -1.65 3.80 11.94
N ASN A 35 -0.74 4.21 12.82
CA ASN A 35 -0.80 3.90 14.25
C ASN A 35 -2.02 4.56 14.94
N SER A 36 -2.37 5.78 14.51
CA SER A 36 -3.50 6.55 15.02
C SER A 36 -4.83 6.36 14.25
N ILE A 37 -4.88 5.47 13.24
CA ILE A 37 -6.09 5.26 12.43
C ILE A 37 -7.24 4.80 13.34
N GLY A 38 -8.14 5.77 13.59
CA GLY A 38 -9.48 5.58 14.14
C GLY A 38 -10.55 6.40 13.38
N LYS A 39 -10.17 7.39 12.56
CA LYS A 39 -11.07 8.22 11.69
C LYS A 39 -10.40 8.79 10.42
N GLY A 40 -9.17 8.38 10.09
CA GLY A 40 -8.38 8.99 9.01
C GLY A 40 -7.94 7.99 7.95
N GLU A 41 -7.33 8.49 6.88
CA GLU A 41 -6.68 7.69 5.85
C GLU A 41 -5.15 7.79 5.97
N ALA A 42 -4.46 6.67 5.77
CA ALA A 42 -3.02 6.62 5.58
C ALA A 42 -2.72 6.30 4.12
N LYS A 43 -1.86 7.09 3.50
CA LYS A 43 -1.42 6.89 2.13
C LYS A 43 0.10 6.88 2.07
N LEU A 44 0.66 5.84 1.47
CA LEU A 44 2.09 5.70 1.20
C LEU A 44 2.28 5.71 -0.31
N VAL A 45 3.03 6.69 -0.81
CA VAL A 45 3.29 6.89 -2.24
C VAL A 45 4.79 6.89 -2.47
N ASP A 46 5.25 6.18 -3.48
CA ASP A 46 6.65 6.20 -3.84
C ASP A 46 7.03 7.53 -4.53
N MET A 47 8.32 7.86 -4.50
CA MET A 47 8.84 9.09 -5.08
C MET A 47 8.60 9.20 -6.58
N GLY A 48 8.47 8.08 -7.30
CA GLY A 48 8.19 8.04 -8.73
C GLY A 48 6.70 8.15 -9.08
N GLY A 49 5.80 8.10 -8.10
CA GLY A 49 4.35 8.07 -8.33
C GLY A 49 3.89 6.80 -9.06
N HIS A 50 4.66 5.73 -8.98
CA HIS A 50 4.39 4.42 -9.57
C HIS A 50 3.61 3.50 -8.64
N PHE A 51 3.68 3.69 -7.34
CA PHE A 51 3.06 2.86 -6.33
C PHE A 51 2.31 3.72 -5.32
N THR A 52 1.12 3.28 -4.99
CA THR A 52 0.32 3.84 -3.90
C THR A 52 -0.24 2.70 -3.07
N LEU A 53 -0.01 2.74 -1.76
CA LEU A 53 -0.76 2.00 -0.77
C LEU A 53 -1.66 2.97 0.00
N TRP A 54 -2.91 2.58 0.22
CA TRP A 54 -3.89 3.36 0.95
C TRP A 54 -4.64 2.46 1.92
N LEU A 55 -4.79 2.96 3.15
CA LEU A 55 -5.65 2.39 4.17
C LEU A 55 -6.58 3.48 4.68
N GLY A 56 -7.86 3.17 4.82
CA GLY A 56 -8.83 4.11 5.35
C GLY A 56 -10.18 3.46 5.59
N GLU A 57 -11.19 4.30 5.79
CA GLU A 57 -12.56 3.84 6.03
C GLU A 57 -13.46 4.24 4.86
N VAL A 58 -14.27 3.29 4.38
CA VAL A 58 -15.28 3.53 3.35
C VAL A 58 -16.60 2.94 3.84
N SER A 59 -17.60 3.79 3.99
CA SER A 59 -18.93 3.41 4.47
C SER A 59 -18.90 2.64 5.80
N GLY A 60 -18.09 3.08 6.76
CA GLY A 60 -17.98 2.44 8.08
C GLY A 60 -17.11 1.17 8.13
N LYS A 61 -16.44 0.81 7.03
CA LYS A 61 -15.58 -0.38 6.95
C LYS A 61 -14.14 0.01 6.64
N SER A 62 -13.20 -0.59 7.36
CA SER A 62 -11.78 -0.51 7.02
C SER A 62 -11.53 -1.12 5.65
N VAL A 63 -10.74 -0.44 4.83
CA VAL A 63 -10.41 -0.84 3.48
C VAL A 63 -8.92 -0.65 3.26
N ILE A 64 -8.31 -1.64 2.62
CA ILE A 64 -6.98 -1.53 2.03
C ILE A 64 -7.11 -1.45 0.52
N SER A 65 -6.29 -0.60 -0.09
CA SER A 65 -6.12 -0.59 -1.54
C SER A 65 -4.69 -0.32 -1.92
N TRP A 66 -4.25 -0.90 -3.02
CA TRP A 66 -3.00 -0.56 -3.63
C TRP A 66 -3.18 -0.38 -5.14
N GLU A 67 -2.35 0.47 -5.71
CA GLU A 67 -2.23 0.68 -7.14
C GLU A 67 -0.75 0.70 -7.51
N LEU A 68 -0.45 0.11 -8.65
CA LEU A 68 0.86 0.18 -9.26
C LEU A 68 0.71 0.50 -10.75
N LYS A 69 1.40 1.55 -11.18
CA LYS A 69 1.34 2.10 -12.54
C LYS A 69 2.74 2.25 -13.10
N LYS A 70 2.96 1.65 -14.27
CA LYS A 70 4.24 1.76 -15.00
C LYS A 70 4.00 2.12 -16.45
N ALA A 71 4.73 3.12 -16.92
CA ALA A 71 4.76 3.51 -18.32
C ALA A 71 6.03 2.95 -18.97
N ASP A 72 5.93 2.53 -20.23
CA ASP A 72 7.08 2.19 -21.05
C ASP A 72 7.53 3.39 -21.91
N VAL A 73 8.62 3.20 -22.67
CA VAL A 73 9.20 4.23 -23.54
C VAL A 73 8.33 4.59 -24.74
N THR A 74 7.32 3.77 -25.06
CA THR A 74 6.36 4.01 -26.15
C THR A 74 5.15 4.81 -25.66
N GLY A 75 5.02 5.00 -24.35
CA GLY A 75 3.86 5.63 -23.70
C GLY A 75 2.76 4.64 -23.33
N ALA A 76 2.95 3.34 -23.55
CA ALA A 76 2.01 2.33 -23.06
C ALA A 76 2.07 2.29 -21.53
N VAL A 77 0.90 2.18 -20.90
CA VAL A 77 0.77 2.18 -19.44
C VAL A 77 0.12 0.88 -18.99
N THR A 78 0.76 0.21 -18.03
CA THR A 78 0.16 -0.91 -17.30
C THR A 78 -0.19 -0.45 -15.89
N THR A 79 -1.43 -0.75 -15.49
CA THR A 79 -1.92 -0.52 -14.14
C THR A 79 -2.38 -1.84 -13.53
N ALA A 80 -1.92 -2.13 -12.32
CA ALA A 80 -2.43 -3.19 -11.47
C ALA A 80 -2.99 -2.53 -10.21
N ALA A 81 -4.20 -2.90 -9.81
CA ALA A 81 -4.81 -2.36 -8.60
C ALA A 81 -5.69 -3.42 -7.93
N PHE A 82 -5.76 -3.33 -6.62
CA PHE A 82 -6.66 -4.15 -5.81
C PHE A 82 -7.18 -3.32 -4.65
N ARG A 83 -8.42 -3.60 -4.28
CA ARG A 83 -9.09 -2.97 -3.16
C ARG A 83 -9.96 -3.99 -2.47
N SER A 84 -9.85 -4.07 -1.15
CA SER A 84 -10.63 -4.99 -0.35
C SER A 84 -11.04 -4.35 0.97
N PRO A 85 -12.28 -4.58 1.45
CA PRO A 85 -12.55 -4.42 2.86
C PRO A 85 -11.67 -5.37 3.67
N ILE A 86 -11.31 -4.95 4.88
CA ILE A 86 -10.56 -5.74 5.86
C ILE A 86 -11.25 -5.64 7.20
N ASP A 87 -11.17 -6.70 8.00
CA ASP A 87 -11.62 -6.69 9.39
C ASP A 87 -10.58 -6.02 10.32
N GLU A 88 -10.97 -5.89 11.59
CA GLU A 88 -10.14 -5.26 12.62
C GLU A 88 -8.84 -6.03 12.88
N ASP A 89 -8.90 -7.36 12.86
CA ASP A 89 -7.74 -8.23 13.06
C ASP A 89 -6.71 -8.06 11.93
N THR A 90 -7.18 -8.06 10.68
CA THR A 90 -6.33 -7.82 9.50
C THR A 90 -5.73 -6.41 9.55
N LEU A 91 -6.50 -5.40 9.94
CA LEU A 91 -6.01 -4.03 10.09
C LEU A 91 -4.93 -3.95 11.18
N ALA A 92 -5.15 -4.58 12.34
CA ALA A 92 -4.18 -4.62 13.43
C ALA A 92 -2.89 -5.31 12.99
N HIS A 93 -3.00 -6.43 12.27
CA HIS A 93 -1.85 -7.14 11.72
C HIS A 93 -1.05 -6.27 10.75
N VAL A 94 -1.72 -5.58 9.81
CA VAL A 94 -1.04 -4.68 8.87
C VAL A 94 -0.31 -3.54 9.61
N LYS A 95 -0.94 -2.93 10.62
CA LYS A 95 -0.31 -1.89 11.45
C LYS A 95 0.97 -2.41 12.11
N GLU A 96 0.90 -3.58 12.71
CA GLU A 96 2.04 -4.21 13.39
C GLU A 96 3.21 -4.47 12.42
N GLN A 97 2.93 -4.99 11.21
CA GLN A 97 3.97 -5.24 10.21
C GLN A 97 4.73 -3.96 9.81
N PHE A 98 4.03 -2.84 9.65
CA PHE A 98 4.68 -1.56 9.35
C PHE A 98 5.47 -1.00 10.53
N MET A 99 5.00 -1.20 11.76
CA MET A 99 5.72 -0.76 12.97
C MET A 99 7.00 -1.56 13.24
N GLN A 100 7.00 -2.85 12.91
CA GLN A 100 8.15 -3.75 13.08
C GLN A 100 9.16 -3.66 11.93
N PHE A 101 8.83 -2.89 10.87
CA PHE A 101 9.73 -2.75 9.74
C PHE A 101 11.01 -2.02 10.13
N ASN A 102 12.13 -2.75 10.10
CA ASN A 102 13.44 -2.18 10.38
C ASN A 102 13.83 -1.17 9.29
N ARG A 103 13.89 0.11 9.68
CA ARG A 103 14.42 1.18 8.85
C ARG A 103 15.93 1.01 8.72
N TRP A 104 16.43 1.06 7.50
CA TRP A 104 17.82 0.74 7.13
C TRP A 104 18.48 1.88 6.34
N TRP A 105 17.81 3.04 6.34
CA TRP A 105 18.34 4.34 5.92
C TRP A 105 18.75 5.15 7.13
#